data_AF-A0A837HUT6-F1
#
_entry.id   AF-A0A837HUT6-F1
#
_cell.length_a   1.000
_cell.length_b   1.000
_cell.length_c   1.000
_cell.angle_alpha   90.00
_cell.angle_beta   90.00
_cell.angle_gamma   90.00
#
_symmetry.space_group_name_H-M   'P 1'
#
loop_
_entity.id
_entity.type
_entity.pdbx_description
1 polymer ?
#
loop_
_entity_poly.entity_id
_entity_poly.type
_entity_poly.pdbx_seq_one_letter_code
_entity_poly.pdbx_strand_id
1 'polypeptide(L)'
;MIFQRLKDWWRGGNLFGARRSSKWPAVRKAFLAGHPNCEVCGGKGTFLKPNELHHCQPYHLRPDLELLSENLITVCREHHFFICHLNSWKSYNEKVREDAKIWRDKIINRPLNVSKKTL
;
A
#
# COMPACT_ATOMS: atom_id res chain seq x y z
N MET A 1 -28.72 9.52 -27.26
CA MET A 1 -27.93 9.30 -26.03
C MET A 1 -27.74 7.81 -25.66
N ILE A 2 -27.68 6.89 -26.63
CA ILE A 2 -27.30 5.47 -26.43
C ILE A 2 -26.00 5.14 -27.19
N PHE A 3 -25.79 5.76 -28.35
CA PHE A 3 -24.62 5.52 -29.21
C PHE A 3 -23.28 6.03 -28.67
N GLN A 4 -23.25 7.05 -27.79
CA GLN A 4 -22.00 7.50 -27.17
C GLN A 4 -21.43 6.45 -26.19
N ARG A 5 -22.29 5.75 -25.45
CA ARG A 5 -21.89 4.78 -24.40
C ARG A 5 -21.23 3.52 -24.96
N LEU A 6 -21.56 3.12 -26.19
CA LEU A 6 -20.96 1.96 -26.85
C LEU A 6 -19.55 2.25 -27.39
N LYS A 7 -19.27 3.51 -27.78
CA LYS A 7 -17.91 3.92 -28.22
C LYS A 7 -16.92 3.95 -27.06
N ASP A 8 -17.38 4.27 -25.85
CA ASP A 8 -16.53 4.32 -24.66
C ASP A 8 -16.11 2.93 -24.17
N TRP A 9 -16.92 1.90 -24.44
CA TRP A 9 -16.60 0.49 -24.16
C TRP A 9 -15.51 -0.06 -25.09
N TRP A 10 -15.49 0.32 -26.37
CA TRP A 10 -14.42 -0.07 -27.31
C TRP A 10 -13.14 0.76 -27.11
N ARG A 11 -13.25 2.01 -26.63
CA ARG A 11 -12.08 2.90 -26.40
C ARG A 11 -11.38 2.70 -25.05
N GLY A 12 -11.85 1.79 -24.20
CA GLY A 12 -11.26 1.57 -22.88
C GLY A 12 -11.26 2.85 -22.02
N GLY A 13 -12.33 3.64 -22.14
CA GLY A 13 -12.52 4.88 -21.38
C GLY A 13 -13.11 4.61 -19.99
N ASN A 14 -12.52 5.26 -18.98
CA ASN A 14 -12.72 5.07 -17.53
C ASN A 14 -14.20 4.90 -17.08
N LEU A 15 -14.55 3.69 -16.68
CA LEU A 15 -15.70 3.41 -15.78
C LEU A 15 -15.24 3.16 -14.33
N PHE A 16 -13.95 2.93 -14.10
CA PHE A 16 -13.37 2.59 -12.80
C PHE A 16 -12.00 3.26 -12.62
N GLY A 17 -11.97 4.41 -11.94
CA GLY A 17 -10.73 5.13 -11.60
C GLY A 17 -9.96 5.70 -12.81
N ALA A 18 -8.96 6.53 -12.54
CA ALA A 18 -8.07 7.04 -13.58
C ALA A 18 -7.23 5.89 -14.18
N ARG A 19 -7.13 5.81 -15.50
CA ARG A 19 -6.32 4.83 -16.23
C ARG A 19 -4.86 4.91 -15.75
N ARG A 20 -4.42 3.84 -15.08
CA ARG A 20 -3.05 3.65 -14.59
C ARG A 20 -2.09 3.38 -15.75
N SER A 21 -0.79 3.63 -15.53
CA SER A 21 0.23 3.27 -16.51
C SER A 21 0.22 1.75 -16.79
N SER A 22 0.42 1.37 -18.06
CA SER A 22 0.56 -0.04 -18.45
C SER A 22 1.76 -0.73 -17.79
N LYS A 23 2.74 0.05 -17.28
CA LYS A 23 3.91 -0.44 -16.54
C LYS A 23 3.60 -0.78 -15.09
N TRP A 24 2.47 -0.35 -14.54
CA TRP A 24 2.13 -0.52 -13.13
C TRP A 24 2.20 -1.99 -12.64
N PRO A 25 1.65 -2.99 -13.36
CA PRO A 25 1.71 -4.38 -12.90
C PRO A 25 3.15 -4.90 -12.74
N ALA A 26 4.06 -4.50 -13.64
CA ALA A 26 5.46 -4.89 -13.59
C ALA A 26 6.18 -4.24 -12.39
N VAL A 27 5.99 -2.94 -12.18
CA VAL A 27 6.55 -2.22 -11.02
C VAL A 27 6.04 -2.80 -9.71
N ARG A 28 4.73 -3.03 -9.59
CA ARG A 28 4.14 -3.64 -8.39
C ARG A 28 4.73 -5.00 -8.08
N LYS A 29 4.87 -5.87 -9.10
CA LYS A 29 5.44 -7.21 -8.93
C LYS A 29 6.91 -7.14 -8.48
N ALA A 30 7.71 -6.32 -9.14
CA ALA A 30 9.13 -6.17 -8.81
C ALA A 30 9.31 -5.58 -7.39
N PHE A 31 8.54 -4.56 -7.04
CA PHE A 31 8.62 -3.92 -5.73
C PHE A 31 8.24 -4.89 -4.60
N LEU A 32 7.12 -5.60 -4.70
CA LEU A 32 6.73 -6.59 -3.67
C LEU A 32 7.71 -7.76 -3.56
N ALA A 33 8.42 -8.12 -4.63
CA ALA A 33 9.46 -9.14 -4.57
C ALA A 33 10.71 -8.66 -3.81
N GLY A 34 11.12 -7.39 -4.01
CA GLY A 34 12.25 -6.79 -3.30
C GLY A 34 11.93 -6.33 -1.87
N HIS A 35 10.67 -5.99 -1.60
CA HIS A 35 10.15 -5.50 -0.33
C HIS A 35 9.00 -6.41 0.16
N PRO A 36 9.25 -7.69 0.50
CA PRO A 36 8.17 -8.64 0.78
C PRO A 36 7.51 -8.45 2.14
N ASN A 37 8.16 -7.75 3.06
CA ASN A 37 7.69 -7.59 4.44
C ASN A 37 6.91 -6.29 4.59
N CYS A 38 5.92 -6.29 5.48
CA CYS A 38 5.25 -5.06 5.90
C CYS A 38 6.27 -4.16 6.60
N GLU A 39 6.45 -2.93 6.11
CA GLU A 39 7.43 -1.97 6.64
C GLU A 39 7.11 -1.51 8.07
N VAL A 40 5.87 -1.75 8.54
CA VAL A 40 5.44 -1.45 9.92
C VAL A 40 5.72 -2.61 10.88
N CYS A 41 5.18 -3.81 10.62
CA CYS A 41 5.29 -4.93 11.55
C CYS A 41 6.38 -5.95 11.21
N GLY A 42 6.98 -5.87 10.03
CA GLY A 42 8.00 -6.79 9.52
C GLY A 42 7.48 -8.16 9.06
N GLY A 43 6.17 -8.39 9.09
CA GLY A 43 5.58 -9.66 8.65
C GLY A 43 5.63 -9.83 7.13
N LYS A 44 5.99 -11.04 6.64
CA LYS A 44 6.16 -11.38 5.22
C LYS A 44 4.86 -11.54 4.41
N GLY A 45 3.70 -11.35 5.04
CA GLY A 45 2.40 -11.72 4.46
C GLY A 45 2.25 -13.24 4.35
N THR A 46 1.02 -13.70 4.18
CA THR A 46 0.70 -15.12 3.93
C THR A 46 -0.15 -15.25 2.69
N PHE A 47 -0.40 -16.49 2.25
CA PHE A 47 -1.33 -16.74 1.15
C PHE A 47 -2.74 -16.19 1.43
N LEU A 48 -3.23 -16.31 2.67
CA LEU A 48 -4.55 -15.82 3.09
C LEU A 48 -4.58 -14.32 3.39
N LYS A 49 -3.44 -13.74 3.77
CA LYS A 49 -3.28 -12.33 4.10
C LYS A 49 -2.01 -11.78 3.44
N PRO A 50 -2.01 -11.60 2.11
CA PRO A 50 -0.83 -11.09 1.42
C PRO A 50 -0.58 -9.64 1.82
N ASN A 51 0.69 -9.23 1.79
CA ASN A 51 1.01 -7.83 1.90
C ASN A 51 0.56 -7.09 0.63
N GLU A 52 0.20 -5.83 0.83
CA GLU A 52 -0.29 -4.91 -0.19
C GLU A 52 0.79 -3.85 -0.45
N LEU A 53 0.73 -3.26 -1.64
CA LEU A 53 1.56 -2.12 -2.00
C LEU A 53 0.67 -0.87 -1.92
N HIS A 54 1.13 0.13 -1.17
CA HIS A 54 0.45 1.41 -0.98
C HIS A 54 1.26 2.55 -1.61
N HIS A 55 0.56 3.53 -2.19
CA HIS A 55 1.15 4.78 -2.66
C HIS A 55 1.21 5.81 -1.54
N CYS A 56 2.41 6.22 -1.11
CA CYS A 56 2.58 7.24 -0.07
C CYS A 56 1.86 8.55 -0.41
N GLN A 57 2.00 9.01 -1.65
CA GLN A 57 1.24 10.09 -2.25
C GLN A 57 0.21 9.48 -3.21
N PRO A 58 -1.11 9.70 -2.98
CA PRO A 58 -2.15 9.04 -3.76
C PRO A 58 -2.02 9.29 -5.26
N TYR A 59 -2.15 8.23 -6.06
CA TYR A 59 -2.07 8.29 -7.52
C TYR A 59 -2.98 9.35 -8.15
N HIS A 60 -4.19 9.54 -7.63
CA HIS A 60 -5.14 10.51 -8.17
C HIS A 60 -4.74 11.98 -7.93
N LEU A 61 -3.86 12.24 -6.95
CA LEU A 61 -3.29 13.56 -6.68
C LEU A 61 -1.93 13.73 -7.35
N ARG A 62 -1.12 12.66 -7.39
CA ARG A 62 0.26 12.66 -7.88
C ARG A 62 0.51 11.51 -8.87
N PRO A 63 -0.10 11.55 -10.06
CA PRO A 63 0.08 10.50 -11.07
C PRO A 63 1.53 10.45 -11.60
N ASP A 64 2.27 11.55 -11.51
CA ASP A 64 3.69 11.65 -11.82
C ASP A 64 4.56 10.74 -10.93
N LEU A 65 4.08 10.43 -9.72
CA LEU A 65 4.78 9.57 -8.76
C LEU A 65 4.33 8.09 -8.83
N GLU A 66 3.48 7.71 -9.80
CA GLU A 66 2.83 6.39 -9.82
C GLU A 66 3.83 5.22 -9.79
N LEU A 67 4.90 5.33 -10.57
CA LEU A 67 5.87 4.27 -10.83
C LEU A 67 7.16 4.43 -10.03
N LEU A 68 7.27 5.51 -9.27
CA LEU A 68 8.46 5.86 -8.51
C LEU A 68 8.51 5.05 -7.22
N SER A 69 9.56 4.25 -7.06
CA SER A 69 9.73 3.35 -5.90
C SER A 69 9.70 4.08 -4.55
N GLU A 70 10.21 5.32 -4.53
CA GLU A 70 10.19 6.23 -3.39
C GLU A 70 8.78 6.64 -2.97
N ASN A 71 7.78 6.45 -3.83
CA ASN A 71 6.37 6.67 -3.52
C ASN A 71 5.62 5.37 -3.12
N LEU A 72 6.30 4.22 -3.04
CA LEU A 72 5.67 2.93 -2.76
C LEU A 72 6.11 2.35 -1.42
N ILE A 73 5.18 1.75 -0.67
CA ILE A 73 5.47 1.07 0.59
C ILE A 73 4.73 -0.26 0.67
N THR A 74 5.39 -1.31 1.17
CA THR A 74 4.74 -2.61 1.41
C THR A 74 4.14 -2.65 2.81
N VAL A 75 2.86 -2.97 2.93
CA VAL A 75 2.14 -3.01 4.21
C VAL A 75 1.14 -4.16 4.26
N CYS A 76 0.88 -4.73 5.44
CA CYS A 76 -0.25 -5.65 5.59
C CYS A 76 -1.57 -4.87 5.64
N ARG A 77 -2.70 -5.56 5.43
CA ARG A 77 -4.04 -4.93 5.35
C ARG A 77 -4.35 -4.03 6.54
N GLU A 78 -4.02 -4.49 7.75
CA GLU A 78 -4.28 -3.78 8.99
C GLU A 78 -3.48 -2.46 9.07
N HIS A 79 -2.18 -2.49 8.76
CA HIS A 79 -1.34 -1.29 8.74
C HIS A 79 -1.59 -0.39 7.52
N HIS A 80 -2.06 -0.95 6.40
CA HIS A 80 -2.52 -0.16 5.27
C HIS A 80 -3.66 0.76 5.71
N PHE A 81 -4.64 0.21 6.43
CA PHE A 81 -5.76 1.01 6.93
C PHE A 81 -5.34 1.98 8.05
N PHE A 82 -4.65 1.48 9.07
CA PHE A 82 -4.35 2.25 10.26
C PHE A 82 -3.24 3.30 10.04
N ILE A 83 -2.11 2.90 9.45
CA ILE A 83 -0.94 3.79 9.28
C ILE A 83 -1.06 4.62 8.00
N CYS A 84 -1.45 4.00 6.89
CA CYS A 84 -1.39 4.68 5.60
C CYS A 84 -2.65 5.50 5.29
N HIS A 85 -3.80 5.07 5.81
CA HIS A 85 -5.09 5.75 5.65
C HIS A 85 -5.63 6.36 6.94
N LEU A 86 -4.86 6.38 8.03
CA LEU A 86 -5.26 7.01 9.31
C LEU A 86 -6.66 6.56 9.78
N ASN A 87 -6.95 5.27 9.65
CA ASN A 87 -8.25 4.67 9.98
C ASN A 87 -9.44 5.18 9.14
N SER A 88 -9.19 5.72 7.94
CA SER A 88 -10.21 6.15 6.97
C SER A 88 -9.71 6.03 5.53
N TRP A 89 -10.33 5.17 4.71
CA TRP A 89 -9.97 5.03 3.28
C TRP A 89 -10.15 6.31 2.45
N LYS A 90 -10.81 7.33 3.01
CA LYS A 90 -10.94 8.68 2.40
C LYS A 90 -9.75 9.60 2.72
N SER A 91 -8.85 9.19 3.61
CA SER A 91 -7.67 9.93 4.04
C SER A 91 -6.39 9.27 3.50
N TYR A 92 -5.26 9.96 3.61
CA TYR A 92 -3.93 9.42 3.35
C TYR A 92 -2.93 10.06 4.33
N ASN A 93 -1.90 9.30 4.68
CA ASN A 93 -0.85 9.77 5.57
C ASN A 93 0.33 10.33 4.77
N GLU A 94 0.47 11.65 4.73
CA GLU A 94 1.60 12.33 4.07
C GLU A 94 2.97 11.90 4.62
N LYS A 95 3.01 11.46 5.90
CA LYS A 95 4.20 11.01 6.62
C LYS A 95 4.23 9.50 6.83
N VAL A 96 3.62 8.75 5.92
CA VAL A 96 3.46 7.28 6.06
C VAL A 96 4.78 6.55 6.29
N ARG A 97 5.89 7.02 5.70
CA ARG A 97 7.20 6.38 5.84
C ARG A 97 7.79 6.63 7.23
N GLU A 98 7.74 7.87 7.69
CA GLU A 98 8.18 8.28 9.01
C GLU A 98 7.38 7.56 10.09
N ASP A 99 6.05 7.54 9.96
CA ASP A 99 5.18 6.87 10.91
C ASP A 99 5.36 5.35 10.88
N ALA A 100 5.52 4.75 9.69
CA ALA A 100 5.83 3.32 9.58
C ALA A 100 7.12 2.97 10.32
N LYS A 101 8.16 3.79 10.16
CA LYS A 101 9.44 3.62 10.87
C LYS A 101 9.27 3.77 12.39
N ILE A 102 8.58 4.81 12.84
CA ILE A 102 8.32 5.05 14.27
C ILE A 102 7.60 3.86 14.89
N TRP A 103 6.56 3.35 14.22
CA TRP A 103 5.83 2.17 14.68
C TRP A 103 6.66 0.90 14.63
N ARG A 104 7.46 0.70 13.58
CA ARG A 104 8.41 -0.41 13.48
C ARG A 104 9.37 -0.43 14.66
N ASP A 105 9.95 0.73 15.00
CA ASP A 105 10.88 0.87 16.11
C ASP A 105 10.19 0.56 17.45
N LYS A 106 8.97 1.04 17.66
CA LYS A 106 8.17 0.69 18.86
C LYS A 106 7.86 -0.80 18.93
N ILE A 107 7.53 -1.44 17.80
CA ILE A 107 7.19 -2.87 17.71
C ILE A 107 8.42 -3.75 17.98
N ILE A 108 9.58 -3.37 17.46
CA ILE A 108 10.85 -4.08 17.71
C ILE A 108 11.24 -3.96 19.18
N ASN A 109 11.15 -2.76 19.75
CA ASN A 109 11.63 -2.46 21.11
C ASN A 109 10.54 -2.56 22.18
N ARG A 110 9.41 -3.22 21.88
CA ARG A 110 8.28 -3.30 22.83
C ARG A 110 8.70 -4.06 24.09
N PRO A 111 8.25 -3.66 25.29
CA PRO A 111 8.52 -4.41 26.50
C PRO A 111 7.89 -5.81 26.40
N LEU A 112 8.68 -6.84 26.69
CA LEU A 112 8.19 -8.21 26.81
C LEU A 112 7.99 -8.51 28.29
N ASN A 113 6.82 -9.04 28.66
CA ASN A 113 6.64 -9.53 30.02
C ASN A 113 7.44 -10.84 30.17
N VAL A 114 8.58 -10.76 30.86
CA VAL A 114 9.53 -11.87 31.02
C VAL A 114 9.04 -12.94 32.02
N SER A 115 7.87 -12.75 32.65
CA SER A 115 7.36 -13.61 33.73
C SER A 115 6.75 -14.96 33.28
N LYS A 116 6.98 -15.40 32.03
CA LYS A 116 6.53 -16.72 31.53
C LYS A 116 7.64 -17.46 30.78
N LYS A 117 8.84 -17.50 31.35
CA LYS A 117 9.97 -18.28 30.83
C LYS A 117 10.48 -19.31 31.85
N THR A 118 9.56 -20.06 32.44
CA THR A 118 9.86 -21.34 33.10
C THR A 118 8.55 -22.08 33.33
N LEU A 119 8.32 -23.13 32.53
CA LEU A 119 7.83 -24.46 32.90
C LEU A 119 8.22 -25.41 31.76
#